data_AF-A0A838QU26-F1
#
_entry.id   AF-A0A838QU26-F1
#
_cell.length_a   1.000
_cell.length_b   1.000
_cell.length_c   1.000
_cell.angle_alpha   90.00
_cell.angle_beta   90.00
_cell.angle_gamma   90.00
#
_symmetry.space_group_name_H-M   'P 1'
#
loop_
_entity.id
_entity.type
_entity.pdbx_description
1 polymer ?
#
loop_
_entity_poly.entity_id
_entity_poly.type
_entity_poly.pdbx_seq_one_letter_code
_entity_poly.pdbx_strand_id
1 'polypeptide(L)'
;MNGAPSPLADLMAECDAQGIRMLLADGPGLTIDAPQGVLTPGLLDLLKANKAELLAAIERFEERAAIMEFDADLSRHEAERLTWKECFT
;
A
#
# COMPACT_ATOMS: atom_id res chain seq x y z
N MET A 1 -6.20 -12.40 18.22
CA MET A 1 -5.96 -13.31 17.08
C MET A 1 -4.53 -13.06 16.66
N ASN A 2 -3.65 -14.06 16.74
CA ASN A 2 -2.26 -13.93 16.35
C ASN A 2 -2.21 -14.01 14.82
N GLY A 3 -2.20 -12.87 14.14
CA GLY A 3 -1.92 -12.81 12.71
C GLY A 3 -0.49 -13.28 12.49
N ALA A 4 -0.28 -14.29 11.64
CA ALA A 4 1.06 -14.60 11.17
C ALA A 4 1.62 -13.35 10.45
N PRO A 5 2.93 -13.08 10.54
CA PRO A 5 3.54 -12.01 9.75
C PRO A 5 3.22 -12.27 8.28
N SER A 6 2.56 -11.31 7.64
CA SER A 6 2.29 -11.35 6.21
C SER A 6 3.50 -10.74 5.51
N PRO A 7 4.24 -11.49 4.67
CA PRO A 7 5.39 -10.94 3.95
C PRO A 7 5.05 -9.70 3.11
N LEU A 8 3.79 -9.61 2.65
CA LEU A 8 3.27 -8.45 1.96
C LEU A 8 3.05 -7.26 2.90
N ALA A 9 2.51 -7.48 4.10
CA ALA A 9 2.35 -6.42 5.10
C ALA A 9 3.70 -5.90 5.58
N ASP A 10 4.68 -6.78 5.78
CA ASP A 10 6.04 -6.40 6.14
C ASP A 10 6.70 -5.57 5.02
N LEU A 11 6.53 -5.97 3.76
CA LEU A 11 7.02 -5.20 2.60
C LEU A 11 6.35 -3.84 2.50
N MET A 12 5.04 -3.76 2.71
CA MET A 12 4.27 -2.51 2.69
C MET A 12 4.68 -1.57 3.83
N ALA A 13 4.89 -2.11 5.04
CA ALA A 13 5.37 -1.36 6.19
C ALA A 13 6.80 -0.85 5.99
N GLU A 14 7.68 -1.64 5.38
CA GLU A 14 9.04 -1.22 5.03
C GLU A 14 9.03 -0.10 3.99
N CYS A 15 8.19 -0.21 2.95
CA CYS A 15 8.01 0.85 1.97
C CYS A 15 7.50 2.14 2.61
N ASP A 16 6.48 2.08 3.46
CA ASP A 16 5.92 3.25 4.15
C ASP A 16 6.96 3.90 5.09
N ALA A 17 7.71 3.10 5.85
CA ALA A 17 8.79 3.59 6.72
C ALA A 17 9.91 4.29 5.95
N GLN A 18 10.15 3.88 4.71
CA GLN A 18 11.10 4.50 3.78
C GLN A 18 10.51 5.69 3.00
N GLY A 19 9.25 6.05 3.23
CA GLY A 19 8.55 7.14 2.53
C GLY A 19 8.17 6.81 1.09
N ILE A 20 8.15 5.51 0.74
CA ILE A 20 7.74 5.04 -0.58
C ILE A 20 6.22 4.87 -0.60
N ARG A 21 5.57 5.55 -1.54
CA ARG A 21 4.13 5.43 -1.79
C ARG A 21 3.86 4.64 -3.05
N MET A 22 2.92 3.72 -2.96
CA MET A 22 2.42 2.95 -4.09
C MET A 22 1.02 3.44 -4.44
N LEU A 23 0.81 3.75 -5.71
CA LEU A 23 -0.43 4.30 -6.24
C LEU A 23 -0.89 3.43 -7.41
N LEU A 24 -2.21 3.33 -7.61
CA LEU A 24 -2.73 2.76 -8.85
C LEU A 24 -2.35 3.68 -10.02
N ALA A 25 -1.86 3.07 -11.11
CA ALA A 25 -1.65 3.80 -12.36
C ALA A 25 -2.98 3.98 -13.11
N ASP A 26 -3.01 4.84 -14.14
CA ASP A 26 -4.17 5.02 -15.06
C ASP A 26 -4.45 3.79 -15.96
N GLY A 27 -3.97 2.60 -15.58
CA GLY A 27 -4.06 1.34 -16.30
C GLY A 27 -3.57 0.17 -15.44
N PRO A 28 -3.27 -1.00 -16.04
CA PRO A 28 -2.84 -2.18 -15.28
C PRO A 28 -1.41 -1.99 -14.75
N GLY A 29 -1.26 -1.38 -13.59
CA GLY A 29 0.04 -1.12 -12.99
C GLY A 29 0.01 -0.36 -11.69
N LEU A 30 1.19 -0.30 -11.08
CA LEU A 30 1.48 0.49 -9.90
C LEU A 30 2.46 1.59 -10.28
N THR A 31 2.16 2.82 -9.86
CA THR A 31 3.11 3.92 -9.83
C THR A 31 3.77 3.93 -8.46
N ILE A 32 5.10 4.07 -8.45
CA ILE A 32 5.89 4.17 -7.22
C ILE A 32 6.41 5.59 -7.12
N ASP A 33 6.00 6.31 -6.07
CA ASP A 33 6.61 7.57 -5.66
C ASP A 33 7.57 7.27 -4.51
N ALA A 34 8.85 7.59 -4.69
CA ALA A 34 9.91 7.22 -3.75
C ALA A 34 10.92 8.36 -3.62
N PRO A 35 11.44 8.64 -2.41
CA PRO A 35 12.53 9.58 -2.25
C PRO A 35 13.79 9.12 -3.00
N GLN A 36 14.61 10.09 -3.43
CA GLN A 36 15.82 9.80 -4.20
C GLN A 36 16.76 8.87 -3.43
N GLY A 37 17.20 7.79 -4.09
CA GLY A 37 18.17 6.85 -3.55
C GLY A 37 17.60 5.76 -2.63
N VAL A 38 16.30 5.81 -2.32
CA VAL A 38 15.62 4.83 -1.46
C VAL A 38 15.21 3.58 -2.26
N LEU A 39 14.75 3.76 -3.49
CA LEU A 39 14.38 2.65 -4.37
C LEU A 39 15.62 1.93 -4.91
N THR A 40 16.18 1.01 -4.12
CA THR A 40 17.31 0.18 -4.53
C THR A 40 16.91 -0.90 -5.54
N PRO A 41 17.85 -1.45 -6.35
CA PRO A 41 17.55 -2.54 -7.27
C PRO A 41 16.95 -3.78 -6.58
N GLY A 42 17.45 -4.15 -5.40
CA GLY A 42 16.93 -5.29 -4.64
C GLY A 42 15.50 -5.07 -4.16
N LEU A 43 15.17 -3.86 -3.70
CA LEU A 43 13.79 -3.51 -3.33
C LEU A 43 12.88 -3.51 -4.56
N LEU A 44 13.35 -2.97 -5.69
CA LEU A 44 12.60 -2.99 -6.93
C LEU A 44 12.30 -4.42 -7.42
N ASP A 45 13.26 -5.34 -7.26
CA ASP A 45 13.06 -6.75 -7.62
C ASP A 45 12.03 -7.44 -6.71
N LEU A 46 12.04 -7.13 -5.41
CA LEU A 46 11.00 -7.59 -4.47
C LEU A 46 9.61 -7.05 -4.85
N LEU A 47 9.51 -5.75 -5.17
CA LEU A 47 8.25 -5.15 -5.61
C LEU A 47 7.73 -5.78 -6.92
N LYS A 48 8.63 -6.06 -7.86
CA LYS A 48 8.27 -6.75 -9.12
C LYS A 48 7.83 -8.18 -8.88
N ALA A 49 8.52 -8.92 -8.02
CA ALA A 49 8.19 -10.31 -7.69
C ALA A 49 6.79 -10.43 -7.06
N ASN A 50 6.37 -9.42 -6.29
CA ASN A 50 5.08 -9.38 -5.61
C ASN A 50 4.04 -8.50 -6.31
N LYS A 51 4.29 -8.06 -7.56
CA LYS A 51 3.46 -7.04 -8.24
C LYS A 51 1.96 -7.34 -8.23
N ALA A 52 1.57 -8.58 -8.50
CA ALA A 52 0.17 -8.95 -8.60
C ALA A 52 -0.54 -8.87 -7.23
N GLU A 53 0.14 -9.32 -6.18
CA GLU A 53 -0.37 -9.26 -4.80
C GLU A 53 -0.41 -7.81 -4.31
N LEU A 54 0.63 -7.01 -4.60
CA LEU A 54 0.66 -5.59 -4.32
C LEU A 54 -0.48 -4.85 -5.00
N LEU A 55 -0.72 -5.12 -6.29
CA LEU A 55 -1.80 -4.48 -7.04
C LEU A 55 -3.16 -4.78 -6.40
N ALA A 56 -3.46 -6.05 -6.12
CA ALA A 56 -4.71 -6.45 -5.48
C ALA A 56 -4.87 -5.84 -4.07
N ALA A 57 -3.78 -5.73 -3.31
CA ALA A 57 -3.82 -5.14 -1.98
C ALA A 57 -4.03 -3.62 -2.01
N ILE A 58 -3.38 -2.91 -2.95
CA ILE A 58 -3.60 -1.48 -3.15
C ILE A 58 -5.02 -1.21 -3.67
N GLU A 59 -5.55 -2.00 -4.60
CA GLU A 59 -6.94 -1.87 -5.07
C GLU A 59 -7.93 -2.00 -3.91
N ARG A 60 -7.74 -3.02 -3.05
CA ARG A 60 -8.57 -3.22 -1.86
C ARG A 60 -8.45 -2.06 -0.87
N PHE A 61 -7.24 -1.55 -0.65
CA PHE A 61 -6.99 -0.41 0.21
C PHE A 61 -7.71 0.84 -0.32
N GLU A 62 -7.58 1.15 -1.61
CA GLU A 62 -8.21 2.30 -2.27
C GLU A 62 -9.74 2.23 -2.19
N GLU A 63 -10.33 1.08 -2.49
CA GLU A 63 -11.77 0.85 -2.37
C GLU A 63 -12.25 1.08 -0.93
N ARG A 64 -11.54 0.49 0.04
CA ARG A 64 -11.93 0.58 1.45
C ARG A 64 -11.77 2.00 2.01
N ALA A 65 -10.71 2.70 1.63
CA ALA A 65 -10.52 4.11 1.99
C ALA A 65 -11.60 5.00 1.38
N ALA A 66 -11.98 4.76 0.12
CA ALA A 66 -13.09 5.49 -0.51
C ALA A 66 -14.43 5.23 0.22
N ILE A 67 -14.74 3.97 0.57
CA ILE A 67 -15.94 3.65 1.36
C ILE A 67 -15.92 4.39 2.71
N MET A 68 -14.78 4.41 3.41
CA MET A 68 -14.67 5.12 4.68
C MET A 68 -14.82 6.64 4.54
N GLU A 69 -14.28 7.23 3.47
CA GLU A 69 -14.44 8.66 3.16
C GLU A 69 -15.92 9.02 2.99
N PHE A 70 -16.66 8.24 2.20
CA PHE A 70 -18.08 8.54 1.90
C PHE A 70 -19.05 8.09 3.00
N ASP A 71 -18.95 6.85 3.47
CA ASP A 71 -19.95 6.27 4.38
C ASP A 71 -19.76 6.72 5.83
N ALA A 72 -18.53 7.04 6.23
CA ALA A 72 -18.19 7.44 7.60
C ALA A 72 -17.90 8.94 7.74
N ASP A 73 -18.09 9.74 6.67
CA ASP A 73 -17.85 11.19 6.63
C ASP A 73 -16.43 11.58 7.13
N LEU A 74 -15.45 10.73 6.81
CA LEU A 74 -14.05 10.96 7.17
C LEU A 74 -13.35 11.75 6.07
N SER A 75 -12.35 12.56 6.46
CA SER A 75 -11.44 13.09 5.44
C SER A 75 -10.67 11.95 4.76
N ARG A 76 -10.32 12.11 3.49
CA ARG A 76 -9.51 11.14 2.73
C ARG A 76 -8.29 10.64 3.51
N HIS A 77 -7.58 11.56 4.15
CA HIS A 77 -6.40 11.26 4.96
C HIS A 77 -6.71 10.40 6.20
N GLU A 78 -7.85 10.63 6.87
CA GLU A 78 -8.26 9.81 8.01
C GLU A 78 -8.71 8.42 7.58
N ALA A 79 -9.46 8.33 6.47
CA ALA A 79 -9.91 7.08 5.87
C ALA A 79 -8.72 6.19 5.45
N GLU A 80 -7.73 6.75 4.77
CA GLU A 80 -6.48 6.05 4.42
C GLU A 80 -5.74 5.56 5.66
N ARG A 81 -5.58 6.42 6.68
CA ARG A 81 -4.88 6.06 7.93
C ARG A 81 -5.54 4.90 8.68
N LEU A 82 -6.88 4.85 8.69
CA LEU A 82 -7.61 3.75 9.33
C LEU A 82 -7.55 2.48 8.49
N THR A 83 -7.77 2.61 7.17
CA THR A 83 -7.73 1.48 6.24
C THR A 83 -6.35 0.83 6.18
N TRP A 84 -5.27 1.62 6.30
CA TRP A 84 -3.91 1.09 6.34
C TRP A 84 -3.71 0.11 7.50
N LYS A 85 -4.25 0.44 8.68
CA LYS A 85 -4.21 -0.45 9.85
C LYS A 85 -5.05 -1.71 9.67
N GLU A 86 -6.11 -1.66 8.87
CA GLU A 86 -6.93 -2.83 8.56
C GLU A 86 -6.27 -3.73 7.50
N CYS A 87 -5.54 -3.14 6.55
CA CYS A 87 -5.04 -3.84 5.37
C CYS A 87 -3.59 -4.34 5.52
N PHE A 88 -2.77 -3.66 6.32
CA PHE A 88 -1.30 -3.86 6.34
C PHE A 88 -0.70 -3.94 7.75
N THR A 89 -1.51 -4.05 8.81
CA THR A 89 -1.05 -4.23 10.21
C THR A 89 -1.75 -5.41 10.86
#